data_AF-A0A7X4FIC0-F1
#
_entry.id   AF-A0A7X4FIC0-F1
#
_cell.length_a   1.000
_cell.length_b   1.000
_cell.length_c   1.000
_cell.angle_alpha   90.00
_cell.angle_beta   90.00
_cell.angle_gamma   90.00
#
_symmetry.space_group_name_H-M   'P 1'
#
loop_
_entity.id
_entity.type
_entity.pdbx_description
1 polymer ?
#
loop_
_entity_poly.entity_id
_entity_poly.type
_entity_poly.pdbx_seq_one_letter_code
_entity_poly.pdbx_strand_id
1 'polypeptide(L)'
;MSIIREDVPDYTVSQLFSRLDCGFALSMPRIGERIDDLRIYINVELLNVREFYVGGVKDEYKPAALGGPQVIRFDEPAALLPVTGCINFDRGWVDKPSASYIDLFPLDPIPLDPMPLIALTLHEMAHVLGIGVGTAWNSFGPALNSSNDQHFNGPLAIAAFDAAGGQNYTGAKVPVEPDRAHWRAPVLSGEIMGGGRDRKVSAITIQALADMGYVVDVGQADPYTLPGASATKIVAFPYDWMCGGQMQGPVYMVDQQGRVIRTLSH
;
A
#
# COMPACT_ATOMS: atom_id res chain seq x y z
N MET A 1 -20.51 7.77 -3.77
CA MET A 1 -19.66 8.98 -3.74
C MET A 1 -18.21 8.52 -3.76
N SER A 2 -17.28 9.34 -4.25
CA SER A 2 -15.85 8.99 -4.35
C SER A 2 -15.11 9.33 -3.05
N ILE A 3 -14.14 8.51 -2.66
CA ILE A 3 -13.23 8.80 -1.55
C ILE A 3 -12.29 9.94 -1.91
N ILE A 4 -11.78 10.01 -3.14
CA ILE A 4 -10.96 11.13 -3.62
C ILE A 4 -11.89 12.14 -4.30
N ARG A 5 -11.90 13.38 -3.81
CA ARG A 5 -12.93 14.39 -4.14
C ARG A 5 -12.50 15.38 -5.22
N GLU A 6 -11.21 15.66 -5.33
CA GLU A 6 -10.68 16.61 -6.31
C GLU A 6 -9.95 15.90 -7.44
N ASP A 7 -9.97 16.56 -8.59
CA ASP A 7 -9.24 16.20 -9.80
C ASP A 7 -7.73 16.25 -9.50
N VAL A 8 -7.07 15.11 -9.62
CA VAL A 8 -5.62 15.01 -9.53
C VAL A 8 -5.07 15.56 -10.85
N PRO A 9 -4.14 16.53 -10.82
CA PRO A 9 -3.68 17.21 -12.02
C PRO A 9 -3.27 16.28 -13.15
N ASP A 10 -3.86 16.51 -14.32
CA ASP A 10 -3.53 15.82 -15.54
C ASP A 10 -2.04 15.74 -15.86
N TYR A 11 -1.69 14.67 -16.56
CA TYR A 11 -0.35 14.46 -17.03
C TYR A 11 -0.32 14.16 -18.53
N THR A 12 0.43 14.98 -19.28
CA THR A 12 0.72 14.68 -20.69
C THR A 12 2.08 13.99 -20.79
N VAL A 13 2.07 12.78 -21.33
CA VAL A 13 3.26 11.94 -21.44
C VAL A 13 4.20 12.52 -22.48
N SER A 14 5.41 12.93 -22.09
CA SER A 14 6.39 13.54 -23.01
C SER A 14 7.56 12.62 -23.38
N GLN A 15 7.66 11.44 -22.74
CA GLN A 15 8.72 10.45 -22.98
C GLN A 15 8.21 9.03 -22.69
N LEU A 16 8.88 8.04 -23.26
CA LEU A 16 8.61 6.63 -22.97
C LEU A 16 9.32 6.19 -21.69
N PHE A 17 8.61 5.48 -20.83
CA PHE A 17 9.17 4.88 -19.62
C PHE A 17 9.69 3.47 -19.95
N SER A 18 10.97 3.21 -19.71
CA SER A 18 11.57 1.91 -19.97
C SER A 18 11.43 1.00 -18.75
N ARG A 19 10.34 0.21 -18.65
CA ARG A 19 10.36 -1.18 -18.10
C ARG A 19 9.00 -1.85 -17.99
N LEU A 20 9.09 -3.16 -17.74
CA LEU A 20 8.20 -4.28 -18.02
C LEU A 20 7.49 -4.85 -16.78
N ASP A 21 7.53 -4.18 -15.63
CA ASP A 21 7.07 -4.77 -14.36
C ASP A 21 5.55 -4.92 -14.26
N CYS A 22 4.83 -4.32 -15.20
CA CYS A 22 3.39 -4.52 -15.42
C CYS A 22 3.10 -5.42 -16.64
N GLY A 23 4.03 -6.26 -17.06
CA GLY A 23 3.81 -7.30 -18.07
C GLY A 23 3.62 -6.84 -19.53
N PHE A 24 3.51 -5.55 -19.85
CA PHE A 24 3.31 -5.09 -21.24
C PHE A 24 4.09 -3.84 -21.64
N ALA A 25 4.87 -3.97 -22.73
CA ALA A 25 5.36 -2.83 -23.51
C ALA A 25 4.29 -2.19 -24.41
N LEU A 26 3.16 -2.88 -24.65
CA LEU A 26 2.14 -2.47 -25.65
C LEU A 26 1.00 -1.60 -25.08
N SER A 27 0.90 -1.50 -23.75
CA SER A 27 -0.15 -0.74 -23.05
C SER A 27 0.37 0.56 -22.41
N MET A 28 1.69 0.82 -22.52
CA MET A 28 2.30 1.99 -21.92
C MET A 28 1.74 3.29 -22.52
N PRO A 29 1.66 4.37 -21.72
CA PRO A 29 1.18 5.64 -22.23
C PRO A 29 2.06 6.10 -23.40
N ARG A 30 1.42 6.57 -24.47
CA ARG A 30 2.12 7.05 -25.67
C ARG A 30 2.60 8.48 -25.44
N ILE A 31 3.70 8.87 -26.09
CA ILE A 31 4.09 10.28 -26.13
C ILE A 31 2.92 11.10 -26.72
N GLY A 32 2.55 12.17 -26.04
CA GLY A 32 1.42 13.05 -26.33
C GLY A 32 0.09 12.61 -25.73
N GLU A 33 0.03 11.46 -25.05
CA GLU A 33 -1.18 10.99 -24.39
C GLU A 33 -1.43 11.76 -23.09
N ARG A 34 -2.70 12.18 -22.87
CA ARG A 34 -3.18 12.77 -21.62
C ARG A 34 -3.68 11.66 -20.70
N ILE A 35 -3.14 11.59 -19.49
CA ILE A 35 -3.62 10.78 -18.38
C ILE A 35 -4.38 11.71 -17.45
N ASP A 36 -5.70 11.50 -17.40
CA ASP A 36 -6.63 12.11 -16.45
C ASP A 36 -6.44 11.40 -15.10
N ASP A 37 -6.12 12.15 -14.04
CA ASP A 37 -5.82 11.68 -12.69
C ASP A 37 -4.72 10.61 -12.54
N LEU A 38 -5.07 9.36 -12.82
CA LEU A 38 -4.29 8.16 -12.56
C LEU A 38 -4.72 7.05 -13.51
N ARG A 39 -3.75 6.36 -14.10
CA ARG A 39 -3.99 5.11 -14.81
C ARG A 39 -3.41 3.92 -14.04
N ILE A 40 -4.26 2.93 -13.78
CA ILE A 40 -3.85 1.66 -13.16
C ILE A 40 -3.89 0.55 -14.21
N TYR A 41 -2.76 -0.13 -14.39
CA TYR A 41 -2.68 -1.33 -15.24
C TYR A 41 -2.88 -2.59 -14.39
N ILE A 42 -3.79 -3.46 -14.81
CA ILE A 42 -4.08 -4.70 -14.09
C ILE A 42 -3.61 -5.89 -14.92
N ASN A 43 -2.87 -6.81 -14.30
CA ASN A 43 -2.41 -8.04 -14.93
C ASN A 43 -2.76 -9.27 -14.09
N VAL A 44 -2.81 -10.41 -14.77
CA VAL A 44 -2.90 -11.74 -14.14
C VAL A 44 -1.77 -12.59 -14.70
N GLU A 45 -0.80 -12.92 -13.86
CA GLU A 45 0.40 -13.66 -14.23
C GLU A 45 0.80 -14.64 -13.13
N LEU A 46 1.72 -15.56 -13.40
CA LEU A 46 2.28 -16.39 -12.33
C LEU A 46 3.30 -15.55 -11.57
N LEU A 47 2.96 -15.16 -10.34
CA LEU A 47 3.90 -14.48 -9.46
C LEU A 47 4.92 -15.48 -8.90
N ASN A 48 6.17 -15.06 -8.81
CA ASN A 48 7.23 -15.89 -8.23
C ASN A 48 7.06 -16.01 -6.72
N VAL A 49 7.47 -17.17 -6.18
CA VAL A 49 7.71 -17.32 -4.74
C VAL A 49 8.84 -16.36 -4.35
N ARG A 50 8.67 -15.70 -3.21
CA ARG A 50 9.61 -14.75 -2.64
C ARG A 50 10.19 -15.35 -1.37
N GLU A 51 11.50 -15.25 -1.24
CA GLU A 51 12.23 -15.69 -0.06
C GLU A 51 12.34 -14.54 0.93
N PHE A 52 12.12 -14.81 2.21
CA PHE A 52 12.35 -13.87 3.29
C PHE A 52 13.02 -14.56 4.47
N TYR A 53 13.53 -13.78 5.43
CA TYR A 53 14.26 -14.30 6.58
C TYR A 53 13.60 -13.87 7.89
N VAL A 54 13.26 -14.84 8.73
CA VAL A 54 12.70 -14.64 10.08
C VAL A 54 13.72 -15.08 11.11
N GLY A 55 14.30 -14.14 11.86
CA GLY A 55 15.33 -14.47 12.86
C GLY A 55 16.52 -15.25 12.28
N GLY A 56 16.84 -15.05 11.00
CA GLY A 56 17.89 -15.77 10.28
C GLY A 56 17.46 -17.10 9.64
N VAL A 57 16.20 -17.51 9.79
CA VAL A 57 15.62 -18.69 9.13
C VAL A 57 15.00 -18.26 7.81
N LYS A 58 15.38 -18.91 6.70
CA LYS A 58 14.76 -18.69 5.39
C LYS A 58 13.35 -19.26 5.38
N ASP A 59 12.41 -18.48 4.88
CA ASP A 59 11.04 -18.86 4.63
C ASP A 59 10.60 -18.36 3.25
N GLU A 60 9.50 -18.89 2.73
CA GLU A 60 9.03 -18.66 1.36
C GLU A 60 7.56 -18.27 1.36
N TYR A 61 7.23 -17.17 0.68
CA TYR A 61 5.86 -16.68 0.54
C TYR A 61 5.53 -16.44 -0.94
N LYS A 62 4.29 -16.70 -1.34
CA LYS A 62 3.79 -16.36 -2.66
C LYS A 62 2.66 -15.33 -2.54
N PRO A 63 2.83 -14.10 -3.06
CA PRO A 63 1.80 -13.07 -2.98
C PRO A 63 0.57 -13.41 -3.82
N ALA A 64 -0.61 -13.03 -3.31
CA ALA A 64 -1.86 -13.09 -4.07
C ALA A 64 -1.94 -11.97 -5.12
N ALA A 65 -1.39 -10.80 -4.81
CA ALA A 65 -1.18 -9.71 -5.75
C ALA A 65 -0.02 -8.81 -5.30
N LEU A 66 0.42 -7.91 -6.18
CA LEU A 66 1.38 -6.85 -5.90
C LEU A 66 0.95 -5.57 -6.62
N GLY A 67 0.82 -4.49 -5.88
CA GLY A 67 0.45 -3.17 -6.35
C GLY A 67 1.53 -2.11 -6.07
N GLY A 68 1.56 -1.07 -6.89
CA GLY A 68 2.44 0.08 -6.62
C GLY A 68 2.43 1.15 -7.71
N PRO A 69 2.91 2.36 -7.39
CA PRO A 69 3.11 3.40 -8.39
C PRO A 69 4.25 3.01 -9.35
N GLN A 70 4.20 3.54 -10.56
CA GLN A 70 5.26 3.39 -11.57
C GLN A 70 5.83 4.75 -11.97
N VAL A 71 4.96 5.76 -12.05
CA VAL A 71 5.34 7.15 -12.34
C VAL A 71 4.65 8.04 -11.32
N ILE A 72 5.40 8.95 -10.71
CA ILE A 72 4.90 9.95 -9.75
C ILE A 72 5.26 11.37 -10.20
N ARG A 73 4.40 12.33 -9.88
CA ARG A 73 4.64 13.75 -10.14
C ARG A 73 5.71 14.29 -9.19
N PHE A 74 6.43 15.33 -9.56
CA PHE A 74 7.34 16.06 -8.67
C PHE A 74 6.95 17.51 -8.43
N ASP A 75 6.02 18.02 -9.23
CA ASP A 75 5.75 19.43 -9.28
C ASP A 75 4.46 19.77 -8.54
N GLU A 76 4.48 20.91 -7.84
CA GLU A 76 3.32 21.46 -7.14
C GLU A 76 2.17 21.74 -8.13
N PRO A 77 0.90 21.55 -7.71
CA PRO A 77 0.45 21.19 -6.36
C PRO A 77 0.35 19.67 -6.09
N ALA A 78 0.63 18.83 -7.07
CA ALA A 78 0.43 17.38 -6.96
C ALA A 78 1.72 16.62 -6.66
N ALA A 79 2.66 17.28 -5.97
CA ALA A 79 3.97 16.73 -5.72
C ALA A 79 3.85 15.33 -5.11
N LEU A 80 4.48 14.37 -5.78
CA LEU A 80 4.59 12.96 -5.38
C LEU A 80 3.32 12.11 -5.53
N LEU A 81 2.23 12.65 -6.11
CA LEU A 81 1.05 11.86 -6.45
C LEU A 81 1.29 10.97 -7.70
N PRO A 82 0.83 9.71 -7.71
CA PRO A 82 0.99 8.77 -8.82
C PRO A 82 0.27 9.21 -10.09
N VAL A 83 0.96 9.13 -11.23
CA VAL A 83 0.43 9.29 -12.58
C VAL A 83 -0.03 7.93 -13.13
N THR A 84 0.81 6.92 -12.93
CA THR A 84 0.49 5.54 -13.29
C THR A 84 0.88 4.60 -12.16
N GLY A 85 0.16 3.50 -12.06
CA GLY A 85 0.53 2.37 -11.22
C GLY A 85 0.07 1.06 -11.84
N CYS A 86 0.41 -0.03 -11.19
CA CYS A 86 -0.01 -1.35 -11.65
C CYS A 86 -0.37 -2.26 -10.49
N ILE A 87 -1.16 -3.28 -10.80
CA ILE A 87 -1.53 -4.36 -9.91
C ILE A 87 -1.37 -5.67 -10.69
N ASN A 88 -0.49 -6.55 -10.23
CA ASN A 88 -0.34 -7.89 -10.79
C ASN A 88 -0.96 -8.89 -9.81
N PHE A 89 -2.00 -9.60 -10.24
CA PHE A 89 -2.60 -10.69 -9.49
C PHE A 89 -1.91 -12.02 -9.85
N ASP A 90 -1.69 -12.87 -8.85
CA ASP A 90 -1.24 -14.23 -9.10
C ASP A 90 -2.34 -15.05 -9.77
N ARG A 91 -2.02 -15.66 -10.91
CA ARG A 91 -2.92 -16.52 -11.67
C ARG A 91 -3.39 -17.72 -10.87
N GLY A 92 -2.48 -18.32 -10.07
CA GLY A 92 -2.83 -19.45 -9.21
C GLY A 92 -3.85 -19.08 -8.13
N TRP A 93 -3.74 -17.87 -7.59
CA TRP A 93 -4.72 -17.30 -6.66
C TRP A 93 -6.05 -16.97 -7.36
N VAL A 94 -6.03 -16.30 -8.52
CA VAL A 94 -7.24 -15.94 -9.28
C VAL A 94 -8.03 -17.17 -9.72
N ASP A 95 -7.35 -18.21 -10.20
CA ASP A 95 -7.99 -19.46 -10.65
C ASP A 95 -8.60 -20.25 -9.47
N LYS A 96 -8.08 -20.05 -8.25
CA LYS A 96 -8.50 -20.76 -7.04
C LYS A 96 -8.47 -19.86 -5.79
N PRO A 97 -9.36 -18.85 -5.70
CA PRO A 97 -9.30 -17.83 -4.65
C PRO A 97 -9.60 -18.38 -3.25
N SER A 98 -10.22 -19.57 -3.16
CA SER A 98 -10.49 -20.28 -1.91
C SER A 98 -9.50 -21.40 -1.57
N ALA A 99 -8.61 -21.80 -2.50
CA ALA A 99 -7.73 -22.96 -2.31
C ALA A 99 -6.31 -22.60 -1.83
N SER A 100 -6.03 -21.33 -1.59
CA SER A 100 -4.66 -20.80 -1.61
C SER A 100 -4.11 -20.33 -0.25
N TYR A 101 -4.73 -20.71 0.87
CA TYR A 101 -4.17 -20.39 2.19
C TYR A 101 -4.27 -21.51 3.22
N ILE A 102 -4.23 -22.78 2.80
CA ILE A 102 -4.29 -23.92 3.75
C ILE A 102 -3.06 -24.84 3.76
N ASP A 103 -2.01 -24.63 2.96
CA ASP A 103 -0.89 -25.61 2.93
C ASP A 103 0.53 -25.02 2.78
N LEU A 104 0.74 -23.70 2.90
CA LEU A 104 2.09 -23.12 2.81
C LEU A 104 2.72 -22.67 4.13
N PHE A 105 1.96 -22.64 5.24
CA PHE A 105 2.51 -22.32 6.57
C PHE A 105 1.88 -23.20 7.65
N PRO A 106 2.47 -24.37 7.97
CA PRO A 106 1.96 -25.26 9.02
C PRO A 106 2.08 -24.69 10.45
N LEU A 107 2.46 -23.42 10.62
CA LEU A 107 2.73 -22.80 11.92
C LEU A 107 1.89 -21.54 12.23
N ASP A 108 0.99 -21.11 11.34
CA ASP A 108 0.06 -20.01 11.66
C ASP A 108 -1.22 -20.56 12.32
N PRO A 109 -1.47 -20.29 13.63
CA PRO A 109 -2.67 -20.77 14.33
C PRO A 109 -3.94 -19.98 13.98
N ILE A 110 -3.87 -19.04 13.03
CA ILE A 110 -5.00 -18.21 12.61
C ILE A 110 -5.28 -18.53 11.14
N PRO A 111 -6.43 -19.14 10.80
CA PRO A 111 -6.85 -19.23 9.41
C PRO A 111 -7.07 -17.81 8.90
N LEU A 112 -6.14 -17.29 8.12
CA LEU A 112 -6.35 -16.11 7.32
C LEU A 112 -7.44 -16.49 6.31
N ASP A 113 -8.65 -15.96 6.47
CA ASP A 113 -9.64 -16.08 5.41
C ASP A 113 -9.04 -15.48 4.14
N PRO A 114 -9.22 -16.13 2.98
CA PRO A 114 -8.81 -15.54 1.72
C PRO A 114 -9.47 -14.16 1.59
N MET A 115 -8.64 -13.12 1.44
CA MET A 115 -9.14 -11.77 1.24
C MET A 115 -9.99 -11.76 -0.05
N PRO A 116 -11.26 -11.31 -0.01
CA PRO A 116 -12.08 -11.23 -1.21
C PRO A 116 -11.38 -10.44 -2.32
N LEU A 117 -11.56 -10.81 -3.59
CA LEU A 117 -10.91 -10.14 -4.73
C LEU A 117 -11.08 -8.61 -4.69
N ILE A 118 -12.25 -8.12 -4.30
CA ILE A 118 -12.49 -6.68 -4.17
C ILE A 118 -11.64 -6.05 -3.06
N ALA A 119 -11.50 -6.71 -1.91
CA ALA A 119 -10.66 -6.23 -0.82
C ALA A 119 -9.18 -6.29 -1.19
N LEU A 120 -8.73 -7.35 -1.87
CA LEU A 120 -7.37 -7.43 -2.40
C LEU A 120 -7.11 -6.32 -3.41
N THR A 121 -8.06 -6.07 -4.31
CA THR A 121 -7.94 -4.97 -5.28
C THR A 121 -7.84 -3.62 -4.58
N LEU A 122 -8.68 -3.35 -3.57
CA LEU A 122 -8.62 -2.10 -2.81
C LEU A 122 -7.31 -1.94 -2.02
N HIS A 123 -6.81 -3.03 -1.45
CA HIS A 123 -5.50 -3.08 -0.78
C HIS A 123 -4.37 -2.70 -1.73
N GLU A 124 -4.29 -3.36 -2.90
CA GLU A 124 -3.26 -3.05 -3.88
C GLU A 124 -3.43 -1.67 -4.52
N MET A 125 -4.67 -1.19 -4.67
CA MET A 125 -4.94 0.19 -5.10
C MET A 125 -4.42 1.20 -4.08
N ALA A 126 -4.50 0.93 -2.78
CA ALA A 126 -3.91 1.81 -1.76
C ALA A 126 -2.38 1.91 -1.93
N HIS A 127 -1.70 0.80 -2.23
CA HIS A 127 -0.28 0.82 -2.59
C HIS A 127 0.00 1.61 -3.86
N VAL A 128 -0.83 1.46 -4.91
CA VAL A 128 -0.72 2.28 -6.13
C VAL A 128 -0.83 3.76 -5.80
N LEU A 129 -1.72 4.15 -4.89
CA LEU A 129 -1.91 5.52 -4.42
C LEU A 129 -0.75 6.03 -3.54
N GLY A 130 0.22 5.19 -3.21
CA GLY A 130 1.45 5.56 -2.50
C GLY A 130 1.49 5.11 -1.04
N ILE A 131 0.46 4.44 -0.50
CA ILE A 131 0.55 3.86 0.85
C ILE A 131 1.68 2.83 0.86
N GLY A 132 2.63 3.01 1.78
CA GLY A 132 3.78 2.12 1.88
C GLY A 132 4.88 2.33 0.84
N VAL A 133 4.76 3.32 -0.06
CA VAL A 133 5.69 3.49 -1.20
C VAL A 133 6.03 4.95 -1.47
N GLY A 134 7.31 5.19 -1.78
CA GLY A 134 7.74 6.45 -2.39
C GLY A 134 7.97 7.60 -1.40
N THR A 135 8.30 8.75 -1.96
CA THR A 135 8.77 9.91 -1.17
C THR A 135 7.65 10.54 -0.34
N ALA A 136 6.40 10.59 -0.82
CA ALA A 136 5.27 11.16 -0.07
C ALA A 136 5.03 10.38 1.22
N TRP A 137 4.91 9.05 1.10
CA TRP A 137 4.87 8.16 2.24
C TRP A 137 6.06 8.40 3.15
N ASN A 138 7.30 8.36 2.66
CA ASN A 138 8.50 8.50 3.49
C ASN A 138 8.64 9.85 4.22
N SER A 139 8.00 10.92 3.75
CA SER A 139 7.94 12.21 4.46
C SER A 139 7.15 12.11 5.77
N PHE A 140 6.21 11.16 5.85
CA PHE A 140 5.42 10.83 7.05
C PHE A 140 5.71 9.41 7.58
N GLY A 141 6.40 8.59 6.79
CA GLY A 141 6.66 7.17 6.96
C GLY A 141 7.85 6.91 7.86
N PRO A 142 8.23 5.65 8.09
CA PRO A 142 8.43 5.15 9.43
C PRO A 142 9.56 5.85 10.14
N ALA A 143 9.18 6.89 10.89
CA ALA A 143 10.05 7.52 11.84
C ALA A 143 10.37 6.45 12.89
N LEU A 144 11.63 6.06 12.97
CA LEU A 144 12.10 5.30 14.11
C LEU A 144 12.06 6.27 15.28
N ASN A 145 11.09 6.12 16.18
CA ASN A 145 11.20 6.80 17.47
C ASN A 145 12.41 6.22 18.23
N SER A 146 12.76 6.83 19.36
CA SER A 146 13.88 6.37 20.21
C SER A 146 13.76 4.91 20.68
N SER A 147 12.60 4.27 20.50
CA SER A 147 12.31 2.88 20.85
C SER A 147 12.26 1.95 19.64
N ASN A 148 12.74 2.39 18.47
CA ASN A 148 12.73 1.66 17.20
C ASN A 148 11.32 1.18 16.79
N ASP A 149 10.28 1.93 17.17
CA ASP A 149 8.88 1.64 16.85
C ASP A 149 8.48 2.37 15.57
N GLN A 150 8.37 1.60 14.50
CA GLN A 150 8.07 2.11 13.18
C GLN A 150 6.58 2.44 13.03
N HIS A 151 6.28 3.64 12.55
CA HIS A 151 4.93 4.19 12.51
C HIS A 151 4.76 5.29 11.46
N PHE A 152 3.54 5.50 11.00
CA PHE A 152 3.19 6.60 10.11
C PHE A 152 2.82 7.84 10.93
N ASN A 153 3.58 8.92 10.77
CA ASN A 153 3.50 10.15 11.55
C ASN A 153 2.67 11.25 10.85
N GLY A 154 1.64 10.85 10.11
CA GLY A 154 0.67 11.77 9.51
C GLY A 154 -0.34 12.28 10.55
N PRO A 155 -0.49 13.59 10.77
CA PRO A 155 -1.34 14.13 11.83
C PRO A 155 -2.83 13.77 11.66
N LEU A 156 -3.33 13.70 10.42
CA LEU A 156 -4.73 13.34 10.18
C LEU A 156 -4.97 11.85 10.42
N ALA A 157 -4.05 10.98 9.97
CA ALA A 157 -4.10 9.55 10.24
C ALA A 157 -3.99 9.24 11.75
N ILE A 158 -3.14 9.96 12.48
CA ILE A 158 -3.02 9.85 13.95
C ILE A 158 -4.35 10.21 14.61
N ALA A 159 -4.98 11.32 14.22
CA ALA A 159 -6.26 11.73 14.78
C ALA A 159 -7.36 10.67 14.52
N ALA A 160 -7.38 10.06 13.33
CA ALA A 160 -8.30 8.97 13.01
C ALA A 160 -8.03 7.69 13.81
N PHE A 161 -6.75 7.34 14.03
CA PHE A 161 -6.36 6.20 14.85
C PHE A 161 -6.82 6.38 16.30
N ASP A 162 -6.63 7.58 16.84
CA ASP A 162 -7.05 7.95 18.17
C ASP A 162 -8.60 7.94 18.29
N ALA A 163 -9.33 8.41 17.27
CA ALA A 163 -10.78 8.31 17.20
C ALA A 163 -11.30 6.86 17.11
N ALA A 164 -10.53 5.95 16.52
CA ALA A 164 -10.84 4.51 16.45
C ALA A 164 -10.58 3.77 17.79
N GLY A 165 -10.26 4.48 18.88
CA GLY A 165 -9.97 3.91 20.19
C GLY A 165 -8.48 3.87 20.55
N GLY A 166 -7.63 4.49 19.72
CA GLY A 166 -6.18 4.49 19.86
C GLY A 166 -5.62 5.39 20.96
N GLN A 167 -6.43 6.24 21.60
CA GLN A 167 -5.99 7.27 22.56
C GLN A 167 -4.99 6.76 23.61
N ASN A 168 -5.29 5.60 24.20
CA ASN A 168 -4.48 5.02 25.27
C ASN A 168 -3.36 4.09 24.77
N TYR A 169 -3.21 3.89 23.46
CA TYR A 169 -2.13 3.08 22.89
C TYR A 169 -0.76 3.65 23.32
N THR A 170 0.09 2.80 23.91
CA THR A 170 1.39 3.18 24.50
C THR A 170 2.55 3.13 23.53
N GLY A 171 2.35 2.53 22.35
CA GLY A 171 3.32 2.60 21.25
C GLY A 171 3.15 3.88 20.42
N ALA A 172 3.95 3.99 19.36
CA ALA A 172 3.74 5.06 18.38
C ALA A 172 2.42 4.87 17.62
N LYS A 173 1.65 5.94 17.47
CA LYS A 173 0.33 5.91 16.81
C LYS A 173 0.47 5.57 15.33
N VAL A 174 -0.55 4.94 14.74
CA VAL A 174 -0.51 4.39 13.38
C VAL A 174 0.72 3.50 13.15
N PRO A 175 0.89 2.45 13.96
CA PRO A 175 2.04 1.57 13.85
C PRO A 175 2.08 0.86 12.50
N VAL A 176 3.28 0.71 11.94
CA VAL A 176 3.54 0.06 10.64
C VAL A 176 4.29 -1.25 10.88
N GLU A 177 4.08 -2.25 10.01
CA GLU A 177 4.85 -3.50 10.01
C GLU A 177 6.32 -3.27 9.59
N PRO A 178 7.25 -4.20 9.89
CA PRO A 178 8.65 -4.10 9.47
C PRO A 178 8.85 -3.89 7.96
N ASP A 179 7.92 -4.40 7.13
CA ASP A 179 7.90 -4.23 5.67
C ASP A 179 7.74 -2.77 5.20
N ARG A 180 7.38 -1.84 6.10
CA ARG A 180 7.18 -0.41 5.81
C ARG A 180 6.01 -0.07 4.90
N ALA A 181 5.18 -1.05 4.59
CA ALA A 181 4.07 -0.92 3.65
C ALA A 181 2.69 -1.14 4.27
N HIS A 182 2.60 -1.93 5.33
CA HIS A 182 1.33 -2.28 5.97
C HIS A 182 1.16 -1.65 7.35
N TRP A 183 -0.09 -1.50 7.76
CA TRP A 183 -0.40 -1.25 9.16
C TRP A 183 -0.04 -2.47 10.00
N ARG A 184 0.43 -2.24 11.22
CA ARG A 184 0.75 -3.33 12.15
C ARG A 184 -0.48 -4.16 12.44
N ALA A 185 -0.50 -5.37 11.91
CA ALA A 185 -1.67 -6.22 11.84
C ALA A 185 -2.25 -6.61 13.22
N PRO A 186 -1.46 -6.91 14.27
CA PRO A 186 -2.01 -7.09 15.61
C PRO A 186 -2.79 -5.87 16.14
N VAL A 187 -2.43 -4.66 15.71
CA VAL A 187 -3.02 -3.40 16.20
C VAL A 187 -4.16 -2.94 15.31
N LEU A 188 -4.05 -3.11 14.00
CA LEU A 188 -5.04 -2.68 13.00
C LEU A 188 -5.71 -3.86 12.28
N SER A 189 -5.85 -5.01 12.95
CA SER A 189 -6.55 -6.17 12.37
C SER A 189 -7.97 -5.78 11.94
N GLY A 190 -8.41 -6.29 10.80
CA GLY A 190 -9.69 -5.96 10.20
C GLY A 190 -9.68 -4.68 9.36
N GLU A 191 -8.58 -3.92 9.34
CA GLU A 191 -8.36 -2.80 8.43
C GLU A 191 -7.77 -3.28 7.10
N ILE A 192 -8.09 -2.62 5.99
CA ILE A 192 -7.69 -3.02 4.64
C ILE A 192 -6.17 -3.21 4.50
N MET A 193 -5.34 -2.35 5.11
CA MET A 193 -3.87 -2.44 5.11
C MET A 193 -3.30 -3.11 6.37
N GLY A 194 -4.15 -3.52 7.32
CA GLY A 194 -3.76 -4.23 8.54
C GLY A 194 -4.09 -5.72 8.54
N GLY A 195 -4.72 -6.23 7.47
CA GLY A 195 -5.08 -7.64 7.36
C GLY A 195 -6.39 -8.01 8.10
N GLY A 196 -6.53 -9.29 8.49
CA GLY A 196 -7.70 -9.78 9.24
C GLY A 196 -8.92 -10.14 8.39
N ARG A 197 -10.11 -10.31 8.99
CA ARG A 197 -11.32 -10.76 8.26
C ARG A 197 -12.21 -9.62 7.78
N ASP A 198 -12.26 -8.50 8.51
CA ASP A 198 -13.26 -7.45 8.28
C ASP A 198 -12.95 -6.53 7.08
N ARG A 199 -11.66 -6.38 6.72
CA ARG A 199 -11.14 -5.68 5.52
C ARG A 199 -11.78 -4.31 5.28
N LYS A 200 -11.89 -3.50 6.32
CA LYS A 200 -12.51 -2.15 6.30
C LYS A 200 -11.57 -1.12 5.71
N VAL A 201 -12.08 -0.30 4.78
CA VAL A 201 -11.38 0.93 4.35
C VAL A 201 -11.65 2.00 5.42
N SER A 202 -10.79 2.07 6.43
CA SER A 202 -11.04 2.92 7.59
C SER A 202 -10.69 4.39 7.34
N ALA A 203 -11.15 5.24 8.25
CA ALA A 203 -10.75 6.65 8.29
C ALA A 203 -9.22 6.80 8.46
N ILE A 204 -8.52 5.81 9.02
CA ILE A 204 -7.06 5.85 9.19
C ILE A 204 -6.38 5.84 7.83
N THR A 205 -6.72 4.88 6.96
CA THR A 205 -6.16 4.78 5.60
C THR A 205 -6.56 5.97 4.73
N ILE A 206 -7.82 6.42 4.82
CA ILE A 206 -8.29 7.57 4.05
C ILE A 206 -7.57 8.87 4.47
N GLN A 207 -7.39 9.08 5.77
CA GLN A 207 -6.66 10.26 6.26
C GLN A 207 -5.16 10.17 6.00
N ALA A 208 -4.57 8.97 5.92
CA ALA A 208 -3.18 8.83 5.46
C ALA A 208 -3.01 9.30 4.01
N LEU A 209 -4.00 9.08 3.13
CA LEU A 209 -4.00 9.68 1.80
C LEU A 209 -4.09 11.23 1.89
N ALA A 210 -4.89 11.77 2.80
CA ALA A 210 -4.96 13.22 3.01
C ALA A 210 -3.61 13.81 3.44
N ASP A 211 -2.94 13.17 4.40
CA ASP A 211 -1.60 13.56 4.85
C ASP A 211 -0.59 13.55 3.68
N MET A 212 -0.72 12.60 2.74
CA MET A 212 0.12 12.51 1.55
C MET A 212 -0.25 13.49 0.42
N GLY A 213 -1.28 14.33 0.59
CA GLY A 213 -1.65 15.38 -0.35
C GLY A 213 -2.87 15.10 -1.22
N TYR A 214 -3.62 14.02 -0.98
CA TYR A 214 -4.92 13.82 -1.63
C TYR A 214 -6.02 14.65 -0.96
N VAL A 215 -6.98 15.15 -1.74
CA VAL A 215 -8.22 15.68 -1.18
C VAL A 215 -9.24 14.56 -1.06
N VAL A 216 -9.61 14.23 0.18
CA VAL A 216 -10.42 13.04 0.49
C VAL A 216 -11.76 13.36 1.15
N ASP A 217 -12.70 12.42 1.00
CA ASP A 217 -13.96 12.32 1.73
C ASP A 217 -13.85 11.28 2.84
N VAL A 218 -13.41 11.69 4.03
CA VAL A 218 -13.37 10.78 5.19
C VAL A 218 -14.76 10.25 5.57
N GLY A 219 -15.84 10.91 5.14
CA GLY A 219 -17.22 10.43 5.36
C GLY A 219 -17.57 9.14 4.61
N GLN A 220 -16.76 8.71 3.63
CA GLN A 220 -16.91 7.42 2.97
C GLN A 220 -16.19 6.27 3.69
N ALA A 221 -15.50 6.54 4.80
CA ALA A 221 -14.83 5.51 5.58
C ALA A 221 -15.82 4.45 6.08
N ASP A 222 -15.40 3.19 6.02
CA ASP A 222 -16.07 2.13 6.75
C ASP A 222 -15.95 2.39 8.26
N PRO A 223 -17.02 2.15 9.05
CA PRO A 223 -16.92 2.16 10.51
C PRO A 223 -15.87 1.16 10.97
N TYR A 224 -14.89 1.66 11.74
CA TYR A 224 -13.77 0.88 12.22
C TYR A 224 -13.38 1.30 13.64
N THR A 225 -13.10 0.30 14.47
CA THR A 225 -12.58 0.46 15.83
C THR A 225 -11.42 -0.49 16.01
N LEU A 226 -10.37 -0.08 16.72
CA LEU A 226 -9.21 -0.94 16.96
C LEU A 226 -9.65 -2.21 17.74
N PRO A 227 -9.09 -3.39 17.42
CA PRO A 227 -9.47 -4.67 18.04
C PRO A 227 -9.17 -4.75 19.55
N GLY A 228 -8.32 -3.87 20.08
CA GLY A 228 -7.94 -3.82 21.49
C GLY A 228 -7.56 -2.42 21.95
N ALA A 229 -8.48 -1.72 22.60
CA ALA A 229 -8.28 -0.37 23.14
C ALA A 229 -7.40 -0.31 24.42
N SER A 230 -6.85 -1.44 24.86
CA SER A 230 -5.98 -1.52 26.05
C SER A 230 -4.50 -1.44 25.68
N ALA A 231 -4.04 -0.20 25.50
CA ALA A 231 -2.79 0.41 25.98
C ALA A 231 -1.46 -0.37 26.03
N THR A 232 -1.27 -1.46 25.30
CA THR A 232 0.05 -2.10 25.23
C THR A 232 0.57 -2.05 23.80
N LYS A 233 1.79 -1.53 23.63
CA LYS A 233 2.57 -1.73 22.40
C LYS A 233 2.66 -3.23 22.13
N ILE A 234 1.95 -3.69 21.10
CA ILE A 234 2.14 -5.03 20.56
C ILE A 234 3.29 -4.93 19.56
N VAL A 235 4.33 -5.74 19.77
CA VAL A 235 5.42 -5.87 18.80
C VAL A 235 4.82 -6.46 17.53
N ALA A 236 5.27 -5.98 16.37
CA ALA A 236 5.02 -6.65 15.10
C ALA A 236 5.24 -8.16 15.26
N PHE A 237 4.49 -8.96 14.49
CA PHE A 237 4.85 -10.37 14.42
C PHE A 237 6.33 -10.46 13.98
N PRO A 238 7.12 -11.39 14.54
CA PRO A 238 8.52 -11.55 14.13
C PRO A 238 8.63 -11.95 12.64
N TYR A 239 7.51 -12.36 12.06
CA TYR A 239 7.31 -12.53 10.63
C TYR A 239 7.24 -11.15 9.98
N ASP A 240 8.21 -10.87 9.11
CA ASP A 240 8.06 -9.83 8.11
C ASP A 240 6.90 -10.29 7.21
N TRP A 241 5.67 -9.91 7.55
CA TRP A 241 4.48 -10.18 6.75
C TRP A 241 4.56 -9.33 5.50
N MET A 242 5.43 -9.72 4.56
CA MET A 242 5.54 -9.13 3.25
C MET A 242 4.33 -9.51 2.39
N CYS A 243 3.12 -9.13 2.82
CA CYS A 243 1.93 -9.13 1.98
C CYS A 243 1.99 -7.98 0.96
N GLY A 244 3.14 -7.70 0.33
CA GLY A 244 3.26 -6.45 -0.42
C GLY A 244 4.69 -6.13 -0.80
N GLY A 245 5.39 -7.12 -1.38
CA GLY A 245 6.62 -6.79 -2.10
C GLY A 245 6.30 -5.70 -3.11
N GLN A 246 6.82 -4.49 -2.87
CA GLN A 246 6.73 -3.38 -3.83
C GLN A 246 7.13 -3.94 -5.21
N MET A 247 6.42 -3.54 -6.26
CA MET A 247 6.83 -3.91 -7.62
C MET A 247 8.34 -3.63 -7.75
N GLN A 248 9.12 -4.63 -8.15
CA GLN A 248 10.59 -4.52 -8.17
C GLN A 248 11.13 -3.55 -9.24
N GLY A 249 10.22 -2.92 -9.97
CA GLY A 249 10.50 -1.89 -10.95
C GLY A 249 10.91 -0.57 -10.31
N PRO A 250 11.72 0.25 -11.00
CA PRO A 250 11.96 1.61 -10.56
C PRO A 250 10.66 2.43 -10.55
N VAL A 251 10.50 3.32 -9.57
CA VAL A 251 9.48 4.39 -9.64
C VAL A 251 10.12 5.61 -10.28
N TYR A 252 9.53 6.10 -11.37
CA TYR A 252 10.00 7.30 -12.06
C TYR A 252 9.34 8.54 -11.50
N MET A 253 10.15 9.54 -11.20
CA MET A 253 9.69 10.86 -10.78
C MET A 253 9.80 11.82 -11.97
N VAL A 254 8.70 12.49 -12.28
CA VAL A 254 8.58 13.35 -13.45
C VAL A 254 8.16 14.77 -13.09
N ASP A 255 8.71 15.75 -13.82
CA ASP A 255 8.27 17.15 -13.75
C ASP A 255 7.00 17.40 -14.60
N GLN A 256 6.47 18.63 -14.58
CA GLN A 256 5.30 19.09 -15.34
C GLN A 256 5.50 19.00 -16.84
N GLN A 257 6.75 19.04 -17.31
CA GLN A 257 7.07 18.84 -18.72
C GLN A 257 7.23 17.35 -19.07
N GLY A 258 6.97 16.48 -18.10
CA GLY A 258 7.00 15.03 -18.19
C GLY A 258 8.39 14.42 -18.28
N ARG A 259 9.45 15.17 -17.95
CA ARG A 259 10.85 14.70 -17.99
C ARG A 259 11.17 13.89 -16.73
N VAL A 260 11.94 12.81 -16.86
CA VAL A 260 12.38 12.02 -15.69
C VAL A 260 13.45 12.85 -15.03
N ILE A 261 13.18 13.28 -13.81
CA ILE A 261 14.15 14.03 -13.02
C ILE A 261 14.85 13.13 -11.99
N ARG A 262 14.21 12.00 -11.64
CA ARG A 262 14.75 11.05 -10.67
C ARG A 262 14.15 9.66 -10.89
N THR A 263 14.97 8.64 -10.66
CA THR A 263 14.52 7.26 -10.52
C THR A 263 14.64 6.88 -9.05
N LEU A 264 13.54 6.47 -8.43
CA LEU A 264 13.52 5.94 -7.08
C LEU A 264 13.72 4.43 -7.16
N SER A 265 14.77 3.95 -6.52
CA SER A 265 14.91 2.52 -6.20
C SER A 265 14.12 2.24 -4.93
N HIS A 266 13.43 1.10 -4.91
CA HIS A 266 12.90 0.50 -3.69
C HIS A 266 14.02 0.12 -2.73
#